data_AF-A9GBX8-F1
#
_entry.id   AF-A9GBX8-F1
#
_cell.length_a   1.000
_cell.length_b   1.000
_cell.length_c   1.000
_cell.angle_alpha   90.00
_cell.angle_beta   90.00
_cell.angle_gamma   90.00
#
_symmetry.space_group_name_H-M   'P 1'
#
loop_
_entity.id
_entity.type
_entity.pdbx_description
1 polymer ?
#
loop_
_entity_poly.entity_id
_entity_poly.type
_entity_poly.pdbx_seq_one_letter_code
_entity_poly.pdbx_strand_id
1 'polypeptide(L)'
;MSAVAVLLSALSIASSAACAAISWKHPAQVARATGGDLMSLARSLRALPGEARLAELARRSPPESWERRLALEVMAAADPRAKIAAANELLAEIEQRLDAGAGWPRAAARLSALAALLLATLSYLAQAGPSVIALVLGAGGAGAIASAAAGRAGRAAAARGREAIDALVRVALESLDDADSAGRADSAGNVDGAGGSGRPSGSPRRSRRAPR
;
A
#
# COMPACT_ATOMS: atom_id res chain seq x y z
N MET A 1 39.34 25.08 -12.90
CA MET A 1 38.72 23.77 -12.57
C MET A 1 39.10 22.78 -13.65
N SER A 2 39.61 21.60 -13.30
CA SER A 2 39.89 20.54 -14.28
C SER A 2 38.57 20.03 -14.88
N ALA A 3 38.58 19.64 -16.15
CA ALA A 3 37.39 19.10 -16.84
C ALA A 3 36.78 17.90 -16.08
N VAL A 4 37.62 17.11 -15.40
CA VAL A 4 37.21 15.98 -14.56
C VAL A 4 36.33 16.42 -13.39
N ALA A 5 36.66 17.51 -12.70
CA ALA A 5 35.88 18.00 -11.57
C ALA A 5 34.48 18.49 -11.99
N VAL A 6 34.37 19.11 -13.16
CA VAL A 6 33.09 19.54 -13.74
C VAL A 6 32.21 18.32 -14.05
N LEU A 7 32.80 17.28 -14.65
CA LEU A 7 32.09 16.07 -15.08
C LEU A 7 31.58 15.25 -13.89
N LEU A 8 32.38 15.10 -12.84
CA LEU A 8 31.97 14.43 -11.59
C LEU A 8 30.84 15.19 -10.89
N SER A 9 30.91 16.52 -10.86
CA SER A 9 29.87 17.37 -10.27
C SER A 9 28.56 17.25 -11.05
N ALA A 10 28.63 17.32 -12.39
CA ALA A 10 27.48 17.17 -13.26
C ALA A 10 26.81 15.80 -13.11
N LEU A 11 27.60 14.71 -13.02
CA LEU A 11 27.09 13.36 -12.83
C LEU A 11 26.43 13.18 -11.46
N SER A 12 26.99 13.79 -10.41
CA SER A 12 26.40 13.82 -9.07
C SER A 12 25.02 14.49 -9.08
N ILE A 13 24.91 15.63 -9.75
CA ILE A 13 23.66 16.40 -9.83
C ILE A 13 22.63 15.62 -10.67
N ALA A 14 23.03 15.10 -11.82
CA ALA A 14 22.15 14.35 -12.72
C ALA A 14 21.59 13.08 -12.06
N SER A 15 22.44 12.30 -11.38
CA SER A 15 22.01 11.10 -10.65
C SER A 15 21.08 11.42 -9.48
N SER A 16 21.37 12.48 -8.72
CA SER A 16 20.50 12.93 -7.63
C SER A 16 19.14 13.43 -8.15
N ALA A 17 19.12 14.19 -9.23
CA ALA A 17 17.91 14.67 -9.88
C ALA A 17 17.08 13.52 -10.46
N ALA A 18 17.72 12.53 -11.09
CA ALA A 18 17.04 11.35 -11.60
C ALA A 18 16.40 10.53 -10.47
N CYS A 19 17.12 10.32 -9.36
CA CYS A 19 16.58 9.62 -8.19
C CYS A 19 15.38 10.36 -7.58
N ALA A 20 15.47 11.68 -7.45
CA ALA A 20 14.37 12.51 -6.97
C ALA A 20 13.15 12.45 -7.92
N ALA A 21 13.37 12.58 -9.23
CA ALA A 21 12.32 12.53 -10.23
C ALA A 21 11.58 11.18 -10.24
N ILE A 22 12.32 10.06 -10.19
CA ILE A 22 11.75 8.70 -10.13
C ILE A 22 10.95 8.53 -8.84
N SER A 23 11.48 9.01 -7.71
CA SER A 23 10.79 8.93 -6.41
C SER A 23 9.49 9.75 -6.37
N TRP A 24 9.35 10.78 -7.20
CA TRP A 24 8.13 11.61 -7.28
C TRP A 24 7.14 11.12 -8.33
N LYS A 25 7.62 10.52 -9.43
CA LYS A 25 6.75 9.98 -10.49
C LYS A 25 5.94 8.78 -10.01
N HIS A 26 6.54 7.88 -9.25
CA HIS A 26 5.87 6.65 -8.80
C HIS A 26 4.60 6.89 -7.96
N PRO A 27 4.63 7.69 -6.89
CA PRO A 27 3.43 7.96 -6.10
C PRO A 27 2.38 8.75 -6.89
N ALA A 28 2.79 9.64 -7.80
CA ALA A 28 1.87 10.33 -8.69
C ALA A 28 1.19 9.37 -9.69
N GLN A 29 1.89 8.34 -10.13
CA GLN A 29 1.36 7.33 -11.04
C GLN A 29 0.38 6.38 -10.33
N VAL A 30 0.68 6.00 -9.07
CA VAL A 30 -0.26 5.26 -8.22
C VAL A 30 -1.50 6.10 -7.91
N ALA A 31 -1.32 7.38 -7.57
CA ALA A 31 -2.44 8.30 -7.33
C ALA A 31 -3.29 8.56 -8.59
N ARG A 32 -2.71 8.43 -9.78
CA ARG A 32 -3.45 8.49 -11.06
C ARG A 32 -4.16 7.18 -11.40
N ALA A 33 -3.66 6.05 -10.90
CA ALA A 33 -4.30 4.75 -11.06
C ALA A 33 -5.52 4.57 -10.15
N THR A 34 -5.58 5.32 -9.05
CA THR A 34 -6.79 5.47 -8.22
C THR A 34 -7.69 6.57 -8.78
N GLY A 35 -8.98 6.27 -8.96
CA GLY A 35 -9.95 7.20 -9.52
C GLY A 35 -10.29 8.36 -8.57
N GLY A 36 -9.46 9.42 -8.57
CA GLY A 36 -9.77 10.68 -7.89
C GLY A 36 -10.01 10.56 -6.37
N ASP A 37 -10.93 11.37 -5.83
CA ASP A 37 -11.25 11.43 -4.39
C ASP A 37 -12.10 10.22 -3.95
N LEU A 38 -11.41 9.13 -3.57
CA LEU A 38 -12.00 7.90 -3.03
C LEU A 38 -12.98 8.15 -1.87
N MET A 39 -12.70 9.14 -1.02
CA MET A 39 -13.56 9.47 0.12
C MET A 39 -14.86 10.14 -0.32
N SER A 40 -14.82 10.95 -1.37
CA SER A 40 -16.03 11.47 -2.02
C SER A 40 -16.84 10.35 -2.65
N LEU A 41 -16.18 9.42 -3.35
CA LEU A 41 -16.85 8.26 -3.95
C LEU A 41 -17.53 7.39 -2.89
N ALA A 42 -16.82 7.04 -1.81
CA ALA A 42 -17.36 6.27 -0.69
C ALA A 42 -18.58 6.95 -0.04
N ARG A 43 -18.51 8.27 0.20
CA ARG A 43 -19.66 9.05 0.70
C ARG A 43 -20.86 8.99 -0.25
N SER A 44 -20.61 9.09 -1.55
CA SER A 44 -21.69 9.04 -2.55
C SER A 44 -22.33 7.65 -2.67
N LEU A 45 -21.55 6.58 -2.53
CA LEU A 45 -22.04 5.21 -2.53
C LEU A 45 -22.85 4.89 -1.27
N ARG A 46 -22.48 5.46 -0.12
CA ARG A 46 -23.21 5.27 1.14
C ARG A 46 -24.66 5.76 1.07
N ALA A 47 -24.95 6.75 0.23
CA ALA A 47 -26.30 7.26 0.02
C ALA A 47 -27.18 6.32 -0.82
N LEU A 48 -26.62 5.25 -1.39
CA LEU A 48 -27.34 4.31 -2.24
C LEU A 48 -27.73 3.04 -1.48
N PRO A 49 -28.83 2.37 -1.88
CA PRO A 49 -29.19 1.05 -1.35
C PRO A 49 -28.07 0.05 -1.66
N GLY A 50 -27.82 -0.87 -0.71
CA GLY A 50 -26.67 -1.79 -0.74
C GLY A 50 -26.50 -2.54 -2.06
N GLU A 51 -27.60 -3.00 -2.66
CA GLU A 51 -27.59 -3.75 -3.93
C GLU A 51 -27.09 -2.94 -5.13
N ALA A 52 -27.31 -1.62 -5.12
CA ALA A 52 -26.92 -0.74 -6.22
C ALA A 52 -25.47 -0.24 -6.11
N ARG A 53 -24.82 -0.39 -4.95
CA ARG A 53 -23.51 0.24 -4.68
C ARG A 53 -22.41 -0.27 -5.59
N LEU A 54 -22.31 -1.58 -5.80
CA LEU A 54 -21.27 -2.18 -6.66
C LEU A 54 -21.45 -1.80 -8.13
N ALA A 55 -22.69 -1.84 -8.62
CA ALA A 55 -22.99 -1.43 -9.99
C ALA A 55 -22.66 0.07 -10.22
N GLU A 56 -22.98 0.92 -9.24
CA GLU A 56 -22.62 2.33 -9.30
C GLU A 56 -21.11 2.55 -9.22
N LEU A 57 -20.41 1.80 -8.37
CA LEU A 57 -18.96 1.85 -8.25
C LEU A 57 -18.30 1.51 -9.60
N ALA A 58 -18.74 0.44 -10.26
CA ALA A 58 -18.25 0.06 -11.59
C ALA A 58 -18.51 1.15 -12.64
N ARG A 59 -19.68 1.80 -12.57
CA ARG A 59 -20.10 2.85 -13.52
C ARG A 59 -19.31 4.14 -13.37
N ARG A 60 -19.07 4.60 -12.15
CA ARG A 60 -18.38 5.87 -11.88
C ARG A 60 -16.86 5.78 -11.95
N SER A 61 -16.31 4.59 -11.75
CA SER A 61 -14.86 4.40 -11.71
C SER A 61 -14.27 4.45 -13.13
N PRO A 62 -13.08 5.07 -13.32
CA PRO A 62 -12.43 5.13 -14.62
C PRO A 62 -12.21 3.74 -15.24
N PRO A 63 -12.13 3.63 -16.59
CA PRO A 63 -11.71 2.38 -17.22
C PRO A 63 -10.31 2.00 -16.70
N GLU A 64 -10.06 0.70 -16.54
CA GLU A 64 -8.80 0.13 -16.03
C GLU A 64 -8.45 0.46 -14.57
N SER A 65 -9.30 1.22 -13.88
CA SER A 65 -9.12 1.51 -12.46
C SER A 65 -9.35 0.26 -11.60
N TRP A 66 -8.63 0.18 -10.48
CA TRP A 66 -8.75 -0.97 -9.57
C TRP A 66 -10.14 -1.02 -8.91
N GLU A 67 -10.79 0.14 -8.69
CA GLU A 67 -12.12 0.29 -8.13
C GLU A 67 -13.17 -0.37 -9.03
N ARG A 68 -13.04 -0.14 -10.35
CA ARG A 68 -13.90 -0.77 -11.35
C ARG A 68 -13.67 -2.27 -11.40
N ARG A 69 -12.41 -2.72 -11.38
CA ARG A 69 -12.07 -4.14 -11.37
C ARG A 69 -12.63 -4.84 -10.13
N LEU A 70 -12.50 -4.22 -8.95
CA LEU A 70 -13.11 -4.70 -7.69
C LEU A 70 -14.61 -4.87 -7.83
N ALA A 71 -15.31 -3.83 -8.29
CA ALA A 71 -16.76 -3.89 -8.46
C ALA A 71 -17.18 -5.03 -9.39
N LEU A 72 -16.49 -5.20 -10.52
CA LEU A 72 -16.80 -6.24 -11.50
C LEU A 72 -16.51 -7.65 -10.98
N GLU A 73 -15.37 -7.86 -10.32
CA GLU A 73 -15.01 -9.18 -9.77
C GLU A 73 -15.97 -9.59 -8.64
N VAL A 74 -16.31 -8.66 -7.74
CA VAL A 74 -17.30 -8.91 -6.68
C VAL A 74 -18.69 -9.15 -7.26
N MET A 75 -19.10 -8.44 -8.31
CA MET A 75 -20.39 -8.70 -8.97
C MET A 75 -20.42 -10.05 -9.70
N ALA A 76 -19.28 -10.50 -10.23
CA ALA A 76 -19.18 -11.77 -10.96
C ALA A 76 -19.14 -13.01 -10.04
N ALA A 77 -18.74 -12.83 -8.77
CA ALA A 77 -18.69 -13.92 -7.80
C ALA A 77 -20.10 -14.40 -7.38
N ALA A 78 -20.29 -15.72 -7.41
CA ALA A 78 -21.61 -16.35 -7.27
C ALA A 78 -22.17 -16.29 -5.84
N ASP A 79 -21.33 -16.51 -4.83
CA ASP A 79 -21.75 -16.60 -3.43
C ASP A 79 -21.10 -15.51 -2.56
N PRO A 80 -21.69 -15.16 -1.39
CA PRO A 80 -21.16 -14.12 -0.52
C PRO A 80 -19.70 -14.34 -0.07
N ARG A 81 -19.28 -15.59 0.11
CA ARG A 81 -17.90 -15.90 0.52
C ARG A 81 -16.92 -15.69 -0.63
N ALA A 82 -17.29 -16.09 -1.84
CA ALA A 82 -16.54 -15.84 -3.06
C ALA A 82 -16.40 -14.34 -3.34
N LYS A 83 -17.44 -13.54 -3.03
CA LYS A 83 -17.39 -12.07 -3.10
C LYS A 83 -16.36 -11.47 -2.16
N ILE A 84 -16.35 -11.91 -0.89
CA ILE A 84 -15.35 -11.48 0.10
C ILE A 84 -13.94 -11.93 -0.33
N ALA A 85 -13.80 -13.17 -0.81
CA ALA A 85 -12.52 -13.68 -1.29
C ALA A 85 -11.97 -12.87 -2.48
N ALA A 86 -12.81 -12.56 -3.46
CA ALA A 86 -12.43 -11.72 -4.61
C ALA A 86 -12.00 -10.31 -4.16
N ALA A 87 -12.72 -9.70 -3.22
CA ALA A 87 -12.34 -8.42 -2.66
C ALA A 87 -10.99 -8.47 -1.93
N ASN A 88 -10.76 -9.51 -1.12
CA ASN A 88 -9.50 -9.69 -0.38
C ASN A 88 -8.30 -9.92 -1.31
N GLU A 89 -8.47 -10.69 -2.38
CA GLU A 89 -7.41 -10.93 -3.37
C GLU A 89 -6.95 -9.62 -4.01
N LEU A 90 -7.89 -8.78 -4.43
CA LEU A 90 -7.59 -7.47 -5.01
C LEU A 90 -6.99 -6.50 -3.99
N LEU A 91 -7.45 -6.53 -2.74
CA LEU A 91 -6.85 -5.73 -1.66
C LEU A 91 -5.41 -6.16 -1.40
N ALA A 92 -5.11 -7.45 -1.39
CA ALA A 92 -3.76 -7.97 -1.23
C ALA A 92 -2.85 -7.52 -2.39
N GLU A 93 -3.33 -7.52 -3.63
CA GLU A 93 -2.59 -7.01 -4.79
C GLU A 93 -2.27 -5.51 -4.64
N ILE A 94 -3.24 -4.71 -4.16
CA ILE A 94 -3.05 -3.27 -3.94
C ILE A 94 -2.06 -3.02 -2.80
N GLU A 95 -2.19 -3.76 -1.69
CA GLU A 95 -1.25 -3.68 -0.58
C GLU A 95 0.17 -4.00 -1.04
N GLN A 96 0.37 -5.07 -1.81
CA GLN A 96 1.66 -5.44 -2.38
C GLN A 96 2.23 -4.33 -3.27
N ARG A 97 1.40 -3.67 -4.10
CA ARG A 97 1.83 -2.54 -4.94
C ARG A 97 2.21 -1.31 -4.11
N LEU A 98 1.44 -1.01 -3.06
CA LEU A 98 1.72 0.09 -2.14
C LEU A 98 3.01 -0.15 -1.35
N ASP A 99 3.23 -1.38 -0.87
CA ASP A 99 4.43 -1.78 -0.15
C ASP A 99 5.67 -1.77 -1.04
N ALA A 100 5.54 -2.28 -2.27
CA ALA A 100 6.59 -2.16 -3.27
C ALA A 100 6.97 -0.69 -3.45
N GLY A 101 6.00 0.22 -3.63
CA GLY A 101 6.26 1.65 -3.74
C GLY A 101 6.89 2.28 -2.49
N ALA A 102 6.49 1.85 -1.29
CA ALA A 102 6.99 2.39 -0.02
C ALA A 102 8.45 2.00 0.29
N GLY A 103 8.93 0.88 -0.27
CA GLY A 103 10.32 0.43 -0.11
C GLY A 103 11.35 1.25 -0.89
N TRP A 104 10.96 1.81 -2.04
CA TRP A 104 11.86 2.51 -2.96
C TRP A 104 12.56 3.74 -2.37
N PRO A 105 11.91 4.65 -1.62
CA PRO A 105 12.56 5.84 -1.07
C PRO A 105 13.75 5.52 -0.15
N ARG A 106 13.66 4.43 0.64
CA ARG A 106 14.76 4.02 1.52
C ARG A 106 15.94 3.47 0.71
N ALA A 107 15.67 2.70 -0.34
CA ALA A 107 16.70 2.23 -1.26
C ALA A 107 17.34 3.39 -2.01
N ALA A 108 16.55 4.34 -2.52
CA ALA A 108 17.01 5.53 -3.22
C ALA A 108 17.88 6.43 -2.31
N ALA A 109 17.49 6.65 -1.06
CA ALA A 109 18.30 7.40 -0.10
C ALA A 109 19.66 6.73 0.17
N ARG A 110 19.69 5.40 0.29
CA ARG A 110 20.93 4.63 0.46
C ARG A 110 21.82 4.72 -0.77
N LEU A 111 21.25 4.56 -1.97
CA LEU A 111 21.98 4.68 -3.22
C LEU A 111 22.54 6.09 -3.40
N SER A 112 21.78 7.13 -3.06
CA SER A 112 22.24 8.52 -3.10
C SER A 112 23.41 8.77 -2.15
N ALA A 113 23.33 8.26 -0.91
CA ALA A 113 24.43 8.38 0.06
C ALA A 113 25.70 7.64 -0.41
N LEU A 114 25.55 6.40 -0.92
CA LEU A 114 26.67 5.62 -1.46
C LEU A 114 27.29 6.26 -2.71
N ALA A 115 26.46 6.81 -3.61
CA ALA A 115 26.92 7.51 -4.79
C ALA A 115 27.72 8.77 -4.42
N ALA A 116 27.23 9.56 -3.46
CA ALA A 116 27.93 10.74 -2.96
C ALA A 116 29.27 10.37 -2.31
N LEU A 117 29.32 9.31 -1.52
CA LEU A 117 30.55 8.82 -0.89
C LEU A 117 31.57 8.34 -1.95
N LEU A 118 31.11 7.60 -2.95
CA LEU A 118 31.94 7.15 -4.07
C LEU A 118 32.53 8.35 -4.83
N LEU A 119 31.71 9.34 -5.16
CA LEU A 119 32.14 10.57 -5.86
C LEU A 119 33.11 11.42 -5.03
N ALA A 120 32.90 11.51 -3.72
CA ALA A 120 33.83 12.17 -2.81
C ALA A 120 35.19 11.45 -2.79
N THR A 121 35.18 10.11 -2.75
CA THR A 121 36.39 9.28 -2.78
C THR A 121 37.15 9.44 -4.10
N LEU A 122 36.45 9.42 -5.24
CA LEU A 122 37.05 9.66 -6.55
C LEU A 122 37.63 11.07 -6.68
N SER A 123 36.95 12.08 -6.12
CA SER A 123 37.44 13.46 -6.10
C SER A 123 38.73 13.59 -5.28
N TYR A 124 38.79 12.92 -4.12
CA TYR A 124 39.99 12.85 -3.30
C TYR A 124 41.16 12.18 -4.05
N LEU A 125 40.92 11.05 -4.70
CA LEU A 125 41.94 10.35 -5.51
C LEU A 125 42.43 11.19 -6.70
N ALA A 126 41.56 12.02 -7.28
CA ALA A 126 41.91 12.98 -8.33
C ALA A 126 42.61 14.25 -7.81
N GLN A 127 42.96 14.30 -6.51
CA GLN A 127 43.54 15.47 -5.84
C GLN A 127 42.70 16.74 -6.01
N ALA A 128 41.37 16.59 -6.07
CA ALA A 128 40.48 17.73 -6.08
C ALA A 128 40.61 18.53 -4.78
N GLY A 129 40.54 19.85 -4.89
CA GLY A 129 40.62 20.72 -3.72
C GLY A 129 39.51 20.44 -2.69
N PRO A 130 39.74 20.75 -1.41
CA PRO A 130 38.81 20.44 -0.31
C PRO A 130 37.43 21.08 -0.51
N SER A 131 37.35 22.23 -1.20
CA SER A 131 36.09 22.88 -1.56
C SER A 131 35.21 22.02 -2.47
N VAL A 132 35.79 21.27 -3.42
CA VAL A 132 35.06 20.37 -4.32
C VAL A 132 34.48 19.19 -3.54
N ILE A 133 35.29 18.61 -2.64
CA ILE A 133 34.86 17.50 -1.79
C ILE A 133 33.71 17.93 -0.89
N ALA A 134 33.82 19.11 -0.25
CA ALA A 134 32.75 19.67 0.57
C ALA A 134 31.46 19.91 -0.22
N LEU A 135 31.56 20.38 -1.48
CA LEU A 135 30.41 20.59 -2.35
C LEU A 135 29.73 19.27 -2.72
N VAL A 136 30.51 18.24 -3.09
CA VAL A 136 29.98 16.89 -3.41
C VAL A 136 29.30 16.27 -2.19
N LEU A 137 29.92 16.35 -1.01
CA LEU A 137 29.34 15.84 0.23
C LEU A 137 28.09 16.63 0.63
N GLY A 138 28.11 17.96 0.51
CA GLY A 138 26.96 18.81 0.79
C GLY A 138 25.78 18.51 -0.13
N ALA A 139 26.02 18.35 -1.43
CA ALA A 139 25.01 17.98 -2.41
C ALA A 139 24.44 16.57 -2.12
N GLY A 140 25.31 15.61 -1.81
CA GLY A 140 24.90 14.26 -1.40
C GLY A 140 24.07 14.23 -0.12
N GLY A 141 24.47 15.00 0.89
CA GLY A 141 23.74 15.16 2.15
C GLY A 141 22.37 15.79 1.94
N ALA A 142 22.28 16.87 1.16
CA ALA A 142 21.01 17.49 0.80
C ALA A 142 20.08 16.51 0.05
N GLY A 143 20.63 15.74 -0.89
CA GLY A 143 19.90 14.68 -1.60
C GLY A 143 19.34 13.62 -0.64
N ALA A 144 20.16 13.12 0.27
CA ALA A 144 19.74 12.14 1.28
C ALA A 144 18.61 12.66 2.18
N ILE A 145 18.70 13.93 2.64
CA ILE A 145 17.66 14.57 3.44
C ILE A 145 16.36 14.71 2.64
N ALA A 146 16.46 15.18 1.39
CA ALA A 146 15.30 15.33 0.51
C ALA A 146 14.62 13.98 0.23
N SER A 147 15.39 12.92 -0.05
CA SER A 147 14.87 11.57 -0.23
C SER A 147 14.21 11.02 1.04
N ALA A 148 14.79 11.28 2.21
CA ALA A 148 14.20 10.88 3.49
C ALA A 148 12.88 11.62 3.77
N ALA A 149 12.82 12.92 3.46
CA ALA A 149 11.61 13.72 3.58
C ALA A 149 10.51 13.25 2.61
N ALA A 150 10.86 13.00 1.35
CA ALA A 150 9.96 12.43 0.35
C ALA A 150 9.45 11.05 0.78
N GLY A 151 10.30 10.20 1.37
CA GLY A 151 9.91 8.90 1.91
C GLY A 151 8.91 9.01 3.07
N ARG A 152 9.07 9.99 3.97
CA ARG A 152 8.08 10.24 5.03
C ARG A 152 6.75 10.72 4.45
N ALA A 153 6.77 11.66 3.52
CA ALA A 153 5.57 12.15 2.85
C ALA A 153 4.85 11.04 2.07
N GLY A 154 5.60 10.19 1.38
CA GLY A 154 5.08 9.03 0.67
C GLY A 154 4.39 8.03 1.59
N ARG A 155 4.98 7.71 2.75
CA ARG A 155 4.33 6.85 3.75
C ARG A 155 3.04 7.45 4.30
N ALA A 156 3.02 8.76 4.58
CA ALA A 156 1.81 9.44 5.03
C ALA A 156 0.71 9.46 3.95
N ALA A 157 1.09 9.61 2.68
CA ALA A 157 0.16 9.49 1.55
C ALA A 157 -0.36 8.06 1.38
N ALA A 158 0.50 7.05 1.50
CA ALA A 158 0.10 5.64 1.43
C ALA A 158 -0.85 5.26 2.57
N ALA A 159 -0.60 5.72 3.80
CA ALA A 159 -1.49 5.49 4.93
C ALA A 159 -2.89 6.09 4.70
N ARG A 160 -2.96 7.34 4.21
CA ARG A 160 -4.25 7.97 3.83
C ARG A 160 -4.93 7.25 2.66
N GLY A 161 -4.14 6.73 1.71
CA GLY A 161 -4.65 5.91 0.62
C GLY A 161 -5.30 4.62 1.12
N ARG A 162 -4.63 3.90 2.03
CA ARG A 162 -5.19 2.70 2.69
C ARG A 162 -6.49 3.01 3.41
N GLU A 163 -6.50 4.06 4.23
CA GLU A 163 -7.72 4.48 4.94
C GLU A 163 -8.90 4.78 3.99
N ALA A 164 -8.62 5.42 2.86
CA ALA A 164 -9.64 5.72 1.86
C ALA A 164 -10.12 4.46 1.10
N ILE A 165 -9.21 3.53 0.80
CA ILE A 165 -9.53 2.22 0.20
C ILE A 165 -10.41 1.42 1.17
N ASP A 166 -10.01 1.30 2.44
CA ASP A 166 -10.75 0.57 3.46
C ASP A 166 -12.14 1.18 3.67
N ALA A 167 -12.25 2.51 3.67
CA ALA A 167 -13.52 3.20 3.76
C ALA A 167 -14.43 2.89 2.55
N LEU A 168 -13.87 2.85 1.34
CA LEU A 168 -14.61 2.50 0.13
C LEU A 168 -15.08 1.05 0.15
N VAL A 169 -14.18 0.11 0.45
CA VAL A 169 -14.49 -1.33 0.48
C VAL A 169 -15.54 -1.61 1.54
N ARG A 170 -15.39 -1.06 2.75
CA ARG A 170 -16.39 -1.20 3.81
C ARG A 170 -17.78 -0.76 3.35
N VAL A 171 -17.90 0.40 2.69
CA VAL A 171 -19.20 0.89 2.19
C VAL A 171 -19.72 0.02 1.05
N ALA A 172 -18.85 -0.44 0.16
CA ALA A 172 -19.23 -1.24 -1.00
C ALA A 172 -19.69 -2.66 -0.62
N LEU A 173 -19.11 -3.25 0.43
CA LEU A 173 -19.37 -4.62 0.86
C LEU A 173 -20.28 -4.72 2.11
N GLU A 174 -20.69 -3.61 2.71
CA GLU A 174 -21.55 -3.58 3.91
C GLU A 174 -22.78 -4.51 3.79
N SER A 175 -23.42 -4.53 2.61
CA SER A 175 -24.60 -5.38 2.36
C SER A 175 -24.29 -6.88 2.32
N LEU A 176 -23.04 -7.27 2.05
CA LEU A 176 -22.61 -8.67 2.04
C LEU A 176 -22.35 -9.18 3.46
N ASP A 177 -21.82 -8.33 4.34
CA ASP A 177 -21.59 -8.65 5.75
C ASP A 177 -22.93 -8.86 6.48
N ASP A 178 -23.94 -8.04 6.18
CA ASP A 178 -25.29 -8.19 6.72
C ASP A 178 -25.92 -9.52 6.28
N ALA A 179 -25.74 -9.90 5.00
CA ALA A 179 -26.27 -11.14 4.45
C ALA A 179 -25.61 -12.40 5.03
N ASP A 180 -24.28 -12.41 5.21
CA ASP A 180 -23.56 -13.53 5.85
C ASP A 180 -23.94 -13.67 7.33
N SER A 181 -24.15 -12.54 8.02
CA SER A 181 -24.57 -12.52 9.43
C SER A 181 -25.98 -13.09 9.60
N ALA A 182 -26.93 -12.73 8.72
CA ALA A 182 -28.27 -13.30 8.71
C ALA A 182 -28.27 -14.82 8.46
N GLY A 183 -27.50 -15.30 7.48
CA GLY A 183 -27.39 -16.73 7.19
C GLY A 183 -26.80 -17.56 8.35
N ARG A 184 -25.89 -16.99 9.13
CA ARG A 184 -25.34 -17.65 10.34
C ARG A 184 -26.36 -17.73 11.48
N ALA A 185 -27.18 -16.70 11.67
CA ALA A 185 -28.21 -16.69 12.71
C ALA A 185 -29.25 -17.79 12.48
N ASP A 186 -29.71 -17.95 11.24
CA ASP A 186 -30.63 -19.03 10.85
C ASP A 186 -30.03 -20.43 11.04
N SER A 187 -28.73 -20.57 10.72
CA SER A 187 -28.00 -21.84 10.89
C SER A 187 -27.84 -22.22 12.37
N ALA A 188 -27.63 -21.23 13.25
CA ALA A 188 -27.47 -21.46 14.69
C ALA A 188 -28.80 -21.81 15.38
N GLY A 189 -29.91 -21.16 15.00
CA GLY A 189 -31.24 -21.45 15.55
C GLY A 189 -31.77 -22.86 15.21
N ASN A 190 -31.27 -23.48 14.13
CA ASN A 190 -31.69 -24.81 13.70
C ASN A 190 -30.99 -25.96 14.45
N VAL A 191 -29.93 -25.70 15.24
CA VAL A 191 -29.19 -26.75 15.97
C VAL A 191 -29.85 -27.10 17.31
N ASP A 192 -30.68 -26.23 17.87
CA ASP A 192 -31.33 -26.46 19.19
C ASP A 192 -32.61 -27.32 19.11
N GLY A 193 -33.10 -27.65 17.92
CA GLY A 193 -34.39 -28.34 17.73
C GLY A 193 -34.34 -29.87 17.59
N ALA A 194 -33.18 -30.48 17.31
CA ALA A 194 -33.12 -31.88 16.91
C ALA A 194 -31.97 -32.64 17.61
N GLY A 195 -32.28 -33.19 18.78
CA GLY A 195 -31.43 -34.17 19.47
C GLY A 195 -30.67 -33.54 20.63
N GLY A 196 -31.14 -33.63 21.86
CA GLY A 196 -31.50 -34.88 22.49
C GLY A 196 -30.44 -35.20 23.52
N SER A 197 -30.79 -34.99 24.79
CA SER A 197 -30.51 -35.89 25.92
C SER A 197 -29.32 -36.87 25.72
N GLY A 198 -28.11 -36.34 25.55
CA GLY A 198 -26.87 -37.11 25.49
C GLY A 198 -26.02 -36.78 26.71
N ARG A 199 -26.20 -37.58 27.76
CA ARG A 199 -25.52 -37.54 29.07
C ARG A 199 -24.06 -37.01 29.05
N PRO A 200 -23.65 -36.25 30.08
CA PRO A 200 -22.24 -35.96 30.34
C PRO A 200 -21.54 -37.24 30.83
N SER A 201 -20.93 -37.99 29.90
CA SER A 201 -19.97 -39.04 30.25
C SER A 201 -18.64 -38.38 30.57
N GLY A 202 -18.41 -38.15 31.87
CA GLY A 202 -17.16 -37.64 32.37
C GLY A 202 -15.96 -38.47 31.94
N SER A 203 -14.83 -37.79 31.74
CA SER A 203 -13.49 -38.38 31.78
C SER A 203 -12.44 -37.26 31.85
N PRO A 204 -11.26 -37.55 32.42
CA PRO A 204 -10.80 -36.80 33.58
C PRO A 204 -9.62 -35.87 33.28
N ARG A 205 -9.50 -34.86 34.15
CA ARG A 205 -8.27 -34.17 34.56
C ARG A 205 -7.01 -35.01 34.25
N ARG A 206 -6.28 -34.64 33.19
CA ARG A 206 -4.86 -34.97 33.07
C ARG A 206 -4.03 -33.74 33.38
N SER A 207 -3.63 -33.69 34.64
CA SER A 207 -2.47 -32.99 35.16
C SER A 207 -1.18 -33.32 34.40
N ARG A 208 -0.18 -32.44 34.55
CA ARG A 208 1.26 -32.60 34.23
C ARG A 208 1.60 -32.36 32.75
N ARG A 209 2.60 -31.57 32.38
CA ARG A 209 3.88 -31.26 33.05
C ARG A 209 4.56 -30.09 32.29
N ALA A 210 5.15 -29.14 32.99
CA ALA A 210 6.26 -28.34 32.46
C ALA A 210 7.50 -29.23 32.25
N PRO A 211 8.42 -28.88 31.33
CA PRO A 211 9.71 -28.41 31.82
C PRO A 211 10.45 -27.35 30.96
N ARG A 212 11.09 -26.44 31.72
CA ARG A 212 12.37 -25.72 31.53
C ARG A 212 12.51 -24.72 30.39
#